data_AF-A0A0M2CWX7-F1
#
_entry.id   AF-A0A0M2CWX7-F1
#
_cell.length_a   1.000
_cell.length_b   1.000
_cell.length_c   1.000
_cell.angle_alpha   90.00
_cell.angle_beta   90.00
_cell.angle_gamma   90.00
#
_symmetry.space_group_name_H-M   'P 1'
#
loop_
_entity.id
_entity.type
_entity.pdbx_description
1 polymer ?
#
loop_
_entity_poly.entity_id
_entity_poly.type
_entity_poly.pdbx_seq_one_letter_code
_entity_poly.pdbx_strand_id
1 'polypeptide(L)'
;MRSAWERCAARGMSRDLDGPREVLPDREVEQLRALSPLGAHVDVVADLLGVVRDAAEARVAVLTGPDGTVLWRRGGRSPLGRADGLGFVEGAGWDEHGVGTNAIAQALRSGTAEELRGTEHFARSHSAWDCTSAPVRHPGSGEVLGVIDLSGPRGTATPDTRALVRSAARVVETLLAARTDSRHPAGTTGTPSLELRLLAEPAAARVGGGDWFPLPTRSAEILALLSLRERGWSAEEMAYELYGEHGTPGTVRTEIHRVRRRLGAVITTGPYRFADPAAVTSDVSQLRTALEQGEVTRALNIYRQPLLRSSDLLTIEEWRSELDRETAEAVRRSGDARIETRWSHTEMGHAYRRG
;
A
#
# COMPACT_ATOMS: atom_id res chain seq x y z
N MET A 1 -20.72 -17.48 -2.90
CA MET A 1 -20.36 -17.24 -4.31
C MET A 1 -21.35 -16.36 -5.06
N ARG A 2 -22.68 -16.62 -5.05
CA ARG A 2 -23.68 -15.79 -5.75
C ARG A 2 -23.58 -14.29 -5.42
N SER A 3 -23.50 -13.95 -4.13
CA SER A 3 -23.28 -12.57 -3.66
C SER A 3 -21.94 -11.96 -4.08
N ALA A 4 -20.91 -12.77 -4.36
CA ALA A 4 -19.61 -12.26 -4.78
C ALA A 4 -19.59 -11.87 -6.27
N TRP A 5 -20.24 -12.67 -7.10
CA TRP A 5 -20.39 -12.37 -8.51
C TRP A 5 -21.37 -11.22 -8.76
N GLU A 6 -22.44 -11.11 -7.96
CA GLU A 6 -23.34 -9.96 -7.98
C GLU A 6 -22.59 -8.64 -7.75
N ARG A 7 -21.60 -8.61 -6.84
CA ARG A 7 -20.75 -7.43 -6.63
C ARG A 7 -19.87 -7.08 -7.82
N CYS A 8 -19.36 -8.09 -8.53
CA CYS A 8 -18.55 -7.90 -9.73
C CYS A 8 -19.42 -7.40 -10.90
N ALA A 9 -20.61 -7.99 -11.06
CA ALA A 9 -21.59 -7.60 -12.07
C ALA A 9 -22.13 -6.17 -11.84
N ALA A 10 -22.41 -5.81 -10.59
CA ALA A 10 -22.82 -4.45 -10.21
C ALA A 10 -21.75 -3.38 -10.53
N ARG A 11 -20.49 -3.79 -10.72
CA ARG A 11 -19.37 -2.95 -11.15
C ARG A 11 -19.10 -3.01 -12.65
N GLY A 12 -19.95 -3.68 -13.42
CA GLY A 12 -19.79 -3.84 -14.87
C GLY A 12 -18.58 -4.67 -15.27
N MET A 13 -18.08 -5.55 -14.40
CA MET A 13 -16.94 -6.41 -14.75
C MET A 13 -17.36 -7.49 -15.75
N SER A 14 -16.61 -7.62 -16.85
CA SER A 14 -16.77 -8.76 -17.77
C SER A 14 -16.22 -10.04 -17.14
N ARG A 15 -16.84 -11.18 -17.45
CA ARG A 15 -16.28 -12.50 -17.10
C ARG A 15 -15.22 -12.98 -18.09
N ASP A 16 -15.10 -12.30 -19.22
CA ASP A 16 -14.14 -12.57 -20.28
C ASP A 16 -12.92 -11.64 -20.12
N LEU A 17 -12.48 -11.42 -18.89
CA LEU A 17 -11.24 -10.70 -18.58
C LEU A 17 -10.05 -11.59 -18.95
N ASP A 18 -9.15 -11.04 -19.74
CA ASP A 18 -7.94 -11.73 -20.22
C ASP A 18 -6.73 -11.55 -19.28
N GLY A 19 -6.89 -10.80 -18.18
CA GLY A 19 -5.85 -10.56 -17.20
C GLY A 19 -6.24 -9.50 -16.16
N PRO A 20 -5.32 -9.14 -15.24
CA PRO A 20 -5.51 -8.03 -14.32
C PRO A 20 -5.66 -6.70 -15.06
N ARG A 21 -6.53 -5.83 -14.54
CA ARG A 21 -6.71 -4.47 -15.10
C ARG A 21 -5.44 -3.62 -15.08
N GLU A 22 -4.53 -3.91 -14.15
CA GLU A 22 -3.32 -3.13 -13.94
C GLU A 22 -2.19 -4.05 -13.48
N VAL A 23 -1.00 -3.78 -14.03
CA VAL A 23 0.26 -4.38 -13.62
C VAL A 23 1.23 -3.24 -13.36
N LEU A 24 1.72 -3.14 -12.13
CA LEU A 24 2.66 -2.11 -11.75
C LEU A 24 4.02 -2.27 -12.46
N PRO A 25 4.72 -1.18 -12.76
CA PRO A 25 6.11 -1.23 -13.22
C PRO A 25 7.04 -1.83 -12.15
N ASP A 26 8.12 -2.48 -12.58
CA ASP A 26 9.11 -3.14 -11.71
C ASP A 26 9.62 -2.23 -10.58
N ARG A 27 9.84 -0.94 -10.86
CA ARG A 27 10.31 0.03 -9.85
C ARG A 27 9.34 0.15 -8.68
N GLU A 28 8.04 0.19 -8.96
CA GLU A 28 7.01 0.28 -7.92
C GLU A 28 6.88 -1.04 -7.15
N VAL A 29 7.04 -2.17 -7.83
CA VAL A 29 7.08 -3.49 -7.18
C VAL A 29 8.26 -3.56 -6.21
N GLU A 30 9.45 -3.13 -6.61
CA GLU A 30 10.63 -3.11 -5.73
C GLU A 30 10.46 -2.17 -4.53
N GLN A 31 9.82 -1.02 -4.71
CA GLN A 31 9.45 -0.15 -3.59
C GLN A 31 8.49 -0.86 -2.63
N LEU A 32 7.43 -1.49 -3.13
CA LEU A 32 6.49 -2.23 -2.31
C LEU A 32 7.15 -3.41 -1.57
N ARG A 33 8.11 -4.09 -2.20
CA ARG A 33 8.91 -5.15 -1.58
C ARG A 33 9.77 -4.62 -0.45
N ALA A 34 10.48 -3.51 -0.68
CA ALA A 34 11.33 -2.87 0.31
C ALA A 34 10.56 -2.42 1.57
N LEU A 35 9.30 -2.03 1.39
CA LEU A 35 8.42 -1.60 2.48
C LEU A 35 7.71 -2.76 3.20
N SER A 36 7.68 -3.95 2.61
CA SER A 36 6.86 -5.04 3.11
C SER A 36 7.61 -5.91 4.13
N PRO A 37 7.04 -6.13 5.32
CA PRO A 37 7.65 -7.00 6.33
C PRO A 37 7.67 -8.48 5.90
N LEU A 38 6.90 -8.86 4.86
CA LEU A 38 6.79 -10.24 4.39
C LEU A 38 8.00 -10.69 3.57
N GLY A 39 8.83 -9.77 3.08
CA GLY A 39 9.94 -10.09 2.17
C GLY A 39 10.94 -11.09 2.77
N ALA A 40 11.22 -10.99 4.07
CA ALA A 40 12.12 -11.90 4.78
C ALA A 40 11.55 -13.32 4.98
N HIS A 41 10.28 -13.55 4.63
CA HIS A 41 9.56 -14.79 4.89
C HIS A 41 9.12 -15.51 3.61
N VAL A 42 9.42 -14.96 2.44
CA VAL A 42 8.98 -15.52 1.15
C VAL A 42 9.44 -16.96 0.97
N ASP A 43 10.71 -17.25 1.25
CA ASP A 43 11.25 -18.60 1.04
C ASP A 43 10.77 -19.56 2.12
N VAL A 44 10.59 -19.10 3.37
CA VAL A 44 9.96 -19.90 4.44
C VAL A 44 8.53 -20.31 4.06
N VAL A 45 7.75 -19.39 3.48
CA VAL A 45 6.39 -19.70 3.01
C VAL A 45 6.44 -20.71 1.87
N ALA A 46 7.33 -20.52 0.90
CA ALA A 46 7.49 -21.45 -0.21
C ALA A 46 7.83 -22.87 0.25
N ASP A 47 8.75 -23.00 1.22
CA ASP A 47 9.12 -24.29 1.81
C ASP A 47 7.95 -24.94 2.56
N LEU A 48 7.23 -24.18 3.39
CA LEU A 48 6.05 -24.67 4.11
C LEU A 48 4.94 -25.16 3.18
N LEU A 49 4.79 -24.52 2.01
CA LEU A 49 3.81 -24.91 1.00
C LEU A 49 4.33 -26.02 0.07
N GLY A 50 5.58 -26.47 0.23
CA GLY A 50 6.20 -27.47 -0.62
C GLY A 50 6.49 -26.98 -2.05
N VAL A 51 6.53 -25.66 -2.26
CA VAL A 51 6.74 -25.04 -3.57
C VAL A 51 8.20 -24.58 -3.70
N VAL A 52 9.08 -25.53 -4.02
CA VAL A 52 10.51 -25.27 -4.19
C VAL A 52 10.85 -25.07 -5.66
N ARG A 53 11.86 -24.23 -5.95
CA ARG A 53 12.42 -24.11 -7.30
C ARG A 53 12.94 -25.49 -7.75
N ASP A 54 12.59 -25.89 -8.97
CA ASP A 54 13.01 -27.15 -9.63
C ASP A 54 12.37 -28.45 -9.12
N ALA A 55 11.35 -28.39 -8.27
CA ALA A 55 10.48 -29.53 -7.98
C ALA A 55 9.49 -29.80 -9.14
N ALA A 56 9.03 -31.05 -9.30
CA ALA A 56 7.93 -31.43 -10.21
C ALA A 56 6.54 -30.91 -9.75
N GLU A 57 6.53 -29.94 -8.84
CA GLU A 57 5.33 -29.33 -8.29
C GLU A 57 4.63 -28.49 -9.36
N ALA A 58 3.32 -28.66 -9.47
CA ALA A 58 2.49 -28.00 -10.47
C ALA A 58 1.84 -26.71 -9.94
N ARG A 59 2.08 -26.36 -8.67
CA ARG A 59 1.53 -25.19 -8.01
C ARG A 59 2.54 -24.03 -7.92
N VAL A 60 2.01 -22.83 -7.73
CA VAL A 60 2.74 -21.58 -7.52
C VAL A 60 2.34 -21.03 -6.16
N ALA A 61 3.33 -20.70 -5.33
CA ALA A 61 3.13 -19.93 -4.12
C ALA A 61 3.29 -18.44 -4.45
N VAL A 62 2.34 -17.63 -3.98
CA VAL A 62 2.27 -16.20 -4.24
C VAL A 62 2.10 -15.45 -2.93
N LEU A 63 2.85 -14.36 -2.77
CA LEU A 63 2.68 -13.44 -1.66
C LEU A 63 2.32 -12.06 -2.21
N THR A 64 1.24 -11.48 -1.69
CA THR A 64 0.73 -10.16 -2.09
C THR A 64 1.02 -9.11 -1.03
N GLY A 65 0.90 -7.84 -1.42
CA GLY A 65 0.70 -6.72 -0.51
C GLY A 65 -0.72 -6.69 0.07
N PRO A 66 -1.00 -5.72 0.97
CA PRO A 66 -2.29 -5.59 1.69
C PRO A 66 -3.47 -5.20 0.77
N ASP A 67 -3.16 -4.68 -0.41
CA ASP A 67 -4.10 -4.32 -1.46
C ASP A 67 -4.30 -5.42 -2.52
N GLY A 68 -3.63 -6.57 -2.38
CA GLY A 68 -3.72 -7.67 -3.35
C GLY A 68 -2.75 -7.56 -4.52
N THR A 69 -1.83 -6.58 -4.53
CA THR A 69 -0.74 -6.51 -5.52
C THR A 69 0.21 -7.70 -5.32
N VAL A 70 0.46 -8.46 -6.37
CA VAL A 70 1.41 -9.59 -6.32
C VAL A 70 2.83 -9.06 -6.15
N LEU A 71 3.50 -9.43 -5.05
CA LEU A 71 4.85 -8.96 -4.75
C LEU A 71 5.90 -10.04 -4.99
N TRP A 72 5.59 -11.30 -4.72
CA TRP A 72 6.51 -12.41 -4.95
C TRP A 72 5.80 -13.64 -5.48
N ARG A 73 6.48 -14.37 -6.35
CA ARG A 73 6.07 -15.69 -6.82
C ARG A 73 7.18 -16.72 -6.61
N ARG A 74 6.79 -17.97 -6.32
CA ARG A 74 7.68 -19.13 -6.19
C ARG A 74 7.01 -20.33 -6.86
N GLY A 75 7.79 -21.10 -7.62
CA GLY A 75 7.32 -22.25 -8.37
C GLY A 75 8.32 -22.69 -9.44
N GLY A 76 8.07 -23.85 -10.04
CA GLY A 76 8.82 -24.32 -11.21
C GLY A 76 8.53 -23.49 -12.46
N ARG A 77 9.36 -23.64 -13.50
CA ARG A 77 9.20 -22.89 -14.78
C ARG A 77 7.84 -23.13 -15.44
N SER A 78 7.37 -24.37 -15.46
CA SER A 78 6.09 -24.73 -16.10
C SER A 78 4.87 -24.10 -15.41
N PRO A 79 4.67 -24.23 -14.08
CA PRO A 79 3.53 -23.58 -13.42
C PRO A 79 3.62 -22.05 -13.43
N LEU A 80 4.82 -21.47 -13.35
CA LEU A 80 5.01 -20.01 -13.52
C LEU A 80 4.62 -19.55 -14.93
N GLY A 81 5.05 -20.26 -15.98
CA GLY A 81 4.65 -19.90 -17.36
C GLY A 81 3.15 -20.01 -17.62
N ARG A 82 2.47 -20.95 -16.95
CA ARG A 82 0.99 -21.00 -16.96
C ARG A 82 0.37 -19.81 -16.23
N ALA A 83 0.94 -19.40 -15.10
CA ALA A 83 0.51 -18.23 -14.34
C ALA A 83 0.71 -16.93 -15.15
N ASP A 84 1.82 -16.82 -15.89
CA ASP A 84 2.09 -15.70 -16.80
C ASP A 84 0.99 -15.55 -17.86
N GLY A 85 0.46 -16.67 -18.39
CA GLY A 85 -0.66 -16.67 -19.34
C GLY A 85 -1.98 -16.12 -18.80
N LEU A 86 -2.12 -15.97 -17.48
CA LEU A 86 -3.25 -15.29 -16.83
C LEU A 86 -2.95 -13.82 -16.47
N GLY A 87 -1.74 -13.34 -16.75
CA GLY A 87 -1.24 -12.11 -16.15
C GLY A 87 -1.05 -12.23 -14.63
N PHE A 88 -0.88 -13.44 -14.09
CA PHE A 88 -0.59 -13.65 -12.67
C PHE A 88 0.90 -13.41 -12.39
N VAL A 89 1.31 -12.17 -12.65
CA VAL A 89 2.70 -11.69 -12.62
C VAL A 89 2.95 -10.77 -11.44
N GLU A 90 4.22 -10.54 -11.11
CA GLU A 90 4.60 -9.56 -10.09
C GLU A 90 4.16 -8.17 -10.55
N GLY A 91 3.63 -7.36 -9.61
CA GLY A 91 2.99 -6.08 -9.90
C GLY A 91 1.50 -6.16 -10.27
N ALA A 92 0.96 -7.34 -10.60
CA ALA A 92 -0.44 -7.49 -10.95
C ALA A 92 -1.38 -7.26 -9.75
N GLY A 93 -2.44 -6.47 -9.94
CA GLY A 93 -3.50 -6.29 -8.95
C GLY A 93 -4.50 -7.46 -8.96
N TRP A 94 -4.43 -8.34 -7.95
CA TRP A 94 -5.30 -9.52 -7.79
C TRP A 94 -6.44 -9.33 -6.77
N ASP A 95 -6.80 -8.08 -6.49
CA ASP A 95 -7.99 -7.75 -5.71
C ASP A 95 -9.30 -7.97 -6.51
N GLU A 96 -10.45 -7.78 -5.85
CA GLU A 96 -11.75 -7.99 -6.50
C GLU A 96 -11.97 -7.01 -7.66
N HIS A 97 -11.34 -5.83 -7.62
CA HIS A 97 -11.44 -4.83 -8.67
C HIS A 97 -10.60 -5.20 -9.90
N GLY A 98 -9.43 -5.80 -9.70
CA GLY A 98 -8.48 -6.15 -10.76
C GLY A 98 -8.90 -7.35 -11.60
N VAL A 99 -9.34 -8.44 -10.97
CA VAL A 99 -9.65 -9.72 -11.66
C VAL A 99 -10.98 -10.36 -11.26
N GLY A 100 -11.80 -9.67 -10.46
CA GLY A 100 -13.08 -10.18 -9.98
C GLY A 100 -12.93 -11.17 -8.82
N THR A 101 -13.98 -11.95 -8.56
CA THR A 101 -13.97 -12.97 -7.49
C THR A 101 -12.86 -14.00 -7.74
N ASN A 102 -11.84 -13.97 -6.88
CA ASN A 102 -10.74 -14.92 -6.78
C ASN A 102 -10.36 -15.16 -5.30
N ALA A 103 -9.51 -16.15 -5.00
CA ALA A 103 -9.16 -16.52 -3.62
C ALA A 103 -8.48 -15.37 -2.83
N ILE A 104 -7.52 -14.66 -3.43
CA ILE A 104 -6.84 -13.50 -2.82
C ILE A 104 -7.87 -12.44 -2.45
N ALA A 105 -8.73 -12.07 -3.41
CA ALA A 105 -9.79 -11.11 -3.18
C ALA A 105 -10.77 -11.54 -2.08
N GLN A 106 -11.16 -12.82 -2.02
CA GLN A 106 -12.03 -13.30 -0.95
C GLN A 106 -11.33 -13.20 0.40
N ALA A 107 -10.07 -13.66 0.51
CA ALA A 107 -9.30 -13.64 1.75
C ALA A 107 -9.11 -12.21 2.29
N LEU A 108 -8.80 -11.26 1.39
CA LEU A 108 -8.71 -9.84 1.70
C LEU A 108 -10.01 -9.23 2.25
N ARG A 109 -11.17 -9.75 1.85
CA ARG A 109 -12.48 -9.24 2.28
C ARG A 109 -13.04 -9.95 3.50
N SER A 110 -12.97 -11.28 3.55
CA SER A 110 -13.47 -12.04 4.70
C SER A 110 -12.52 -11.99 5.88
N GLY A 111 -11.23 -11.70 5.64
CA GLY A 111 -10.20 -11.76 6.66
C GLY A 111 -9.91 -13.18 7.13
N THR A 112 -10.32 -14.19 6.37
CA THR A 112 -10.09 -15.61 6.69
C THR A 112 -9.47 -16.34 5.51
N ALA A 113 -9.01 -17.56 5.72
CA ALA A 113 -8.50 -18.39 4.62
C ALA A 113 -9.66 -18.78 3.69
N GLU A 114 -9.49 -18.62 2.38
CA GLU A 114 -10.52 -18.84 1.36
C GLU A 114 -9.99 -19.78 0.28
N GLU A 115 -10.87 -20.60 -0.27
CA GLU A 115 -10.55 -21.54 -1.34
C GLU A 115 -11.59 -21.40 -2.45
N LEU A 116 -11.12 -21.30 -3.69
CA LEU A 116 -11.96 -21.23 -4.88
C LEU A 116 -11.48 -22.25 -5.89
N ARG A 117 -12.42 -23.01 -6.44
CA ARG A 117 -12.15 -24.11 -7.36
C ARG A 117 -12.74 -23.84 -8.73
N GLY A 118 -11.92 -23.93 -9.76
CA GLY A 118 -12.29 -23.77 -11.16
C GLY A 118 -13.32 -22.66 -11.41
N THR A 119 -14.56 -23.05 -11.70
CA THR A 119 -15.65 -22.14 -12.08
C THR A 119 -16.20 -21.27 -10.96
N GLU A 120 -15.69 -21.37 -9.72
CA GLU A 120 -16.01 -20.42 -8.65
C GLU A 120 -15.31 -19.06 -8.87
N HIS A 121 -14.21 -19.05 -9.61
CA HIS A 121 -13.59 -17.83 -10.10
C HIS A 121 -14.54 -17.05 -11.02
N PHE A 122 -14.53 -15.72 -10.90
CA PHE A 122 -15.37 -14.87 -11.72
C PHE A 122 -14.97 -14.91 -13.20
N ALA A 123 -13.67 -14.68 -13.46
CA ALA A 123 -13.09 -14.71 -14.79
C ALA A 123 -13.04 -16.14 -15.35
N ARG A 124 -13.50 -16.35 -16.58
CA ARG A 124 -13.55 -17.67 -17.22
C ARG A 124 -12.16 -18.24 -17.48
N SER A 125 -11.19 -17.39 -17.77
CA SER A 125 -9.77 -17.72 -17.95
C SER A 125 -9.19 -18.46 -16.73
N HIS A 126 -9.72 -18.22 -15.53
CA HIS A 126 -9.26 -18.83 -14.28
C HIS A 126 -9.91 -20.20 -13.99
N SER A 127 -10.86 -20.66 -14.80
CA SER A 127 -11.61 -21.90 -14.54
C SER A 127 -10.76 -23.18 -14.56
N ALA A 128 -9.55 -23.11 -15.09
CA ALA A 128 -8.56 -24.18 -15.09
C ALA A 128 -7.70 -24.24 -13.81
N TRP A 129 -7.98 -23.39 -12.82
CA TRP A 129 -7.19 -23.22 -11.60
C TRP A 129 -8.00 -23.46 -10.34
N ASP A 130 -7.34 -24.03 -9.33
CA ASP A 130 -7.78 -24.00 -7.94
C ASP A 130 -6.81 -23.13 -7.15
N CYS A 131 -7.36 -22.23 -6.32
CA CYS A 131 -6.59 -21.25 -5.56
C CYS A 131 -7.01 -21.31 -4.09
N THR A 132 -6.02 -21.26 -3.20
CA THR A 132 -6.23 -21.23 -1.76
C THR A 132 -5.40 -20.11 -1.16
N SER A 133 -6.07 -19.16 -0.51
CA SER A 133 -5.46 -17.95 0.03
C SER A 133 -5.70 -17.82 1.53
N ALA A 134 -4.74 -17.26 2.27
CA ALA A 134 -4.93 -16.83 3.66
C ALA A 134 -4.27 -15.47 3.91
N PRO A 135 -4.95 -14.55 4.63
CA PRO A 135 -4.35 -13.27 4.99
C PRO A 135 -3.28 -13.47 6.07
N VAL A 136 -2.21 -12.69 5.98
CA VAL A 136 -1.20 -12.54 7.04
C VAL A 136 -1.46 -11.23 7.76
N ARG A 137 -1.55 -11.28 9.09
CA ARG A 137 -1.86 -10.12 9.92
C ARG A 137 -0.65 -9.59 10.66
N HIS A 138 -0.65 -8.29 10.89
CA HIS A 138 0.27 -7.68 11.81
C HIS A 138 -0.06 -8.15 13.24
N PRO A 139 0.92 -8.61 14.02
CA PRO A 139 0.67 -9.21 15.34
C PRO A 139 0.15 -8.21 16.39
N GLY A 140 0.55 -6.94 16.29
CA GLY A 140 0.09 -5.85 17.16
C GLY A 140 -1.28 -5.28 16.73
N SER A 141 -1.31 -4.58 15.60
CA SER A 141 -2.53 -3.94 15.07
C SER A 141 -3.63 -4.88 14.54
N GLY A 142 -3.32 -6.13 14.17
CA GLY A 142 -4.27 -7.05 13.53
C GLY A 142 -4.58 -6.74 12.06
N GLU A 143 -3.99 -5.69 11.50
CA GLU A 143 -4.15 -5.28 10.10
C GLU A 143 -3.61 -6.34 9.14
N VAL A 144 -4.23 -6.49 7.97
CA VAL A 144 -3.74 -7.42 6.95
C VAL A 144 -2.52 -6.81 6.27
N LEU A 145 -1.37 -7.48 6.36
CA LEU A 145 -0.11 -7.09 5.72
C LEU A 145 0.00 -7.59 4.28
N GLY A 146 -0.76 -8.65 3.95
CA GLY A 146 -0.75 -9.29 2.65
C GLY A 146 -1.50 -10.62 2.67
N VAL A 147 -1.47 -11.34 1.55
CA VAL A 147 -2.07 -12.67 1.42
C VAL A 147 -1.00 -13.65 0.95
N ILE A 148 -0.99 -14.83 1.55
CA ILE A 148 -0.32 -16.01 1.01
C ILE A 148 -1.35 -16.77 0.19
N ASP A 149 -1.02 -17.04 -1.07
CA ASP A 149 -1.82 -17.82 -1.99
C ASP A 149 -1.04 -19.02 -2.52
N LEU A 150 -1.73 -20.14 -2.65
CA LEU A 150 -1.25 -21.34 -3.32
C LEU A 150 -2.20 -21.64 -4.48
N SER A 151 -1.70 -21.50 -5.70
CA SER A 151 -2.47 -21.63 -6.92
C SER A 151 -1.93 -22.76 -7.78
N GLY A 152 -2.81 -23.57 -8.35
CA GLY A 152 -2.40 -24.63 -9.27
C GLY A 152 -3.50 -25.09 -10.20
N PRO A 153 -3.21 -26.07 -11.08
CA PRO A 153 -4.20 -26.66 -11.97
C PRO A 153 -5.40 -27.19 -11.18
N ARG A 154 -6.59 -27.09 -11.78
CA ARG A 154 -7.80 -27.66 -11.20
C ARG A 154 -7.62 -29.15 -10.87
N GLY A 155 -8.04 -29.54 -9.67
CA GLY A 155 -7.87 -30.88 -9.13
C GLY A 155 -6.57 -31.09 -8.34
N THR A 156 -5.68 -30.09 -8.25
CA THR A 156 -4.45 -30.19 -7.44
C THR A 156 -4.65 -29.78 -5.98
N ALA A 157 -5.75 -29.10 -5.65
CA ALA A 157 -6.12 -28.79 -4.28
C ALA A 157 -6.60 -30.06 -3.54
N THR A 158 -5.99 -30.34 -2.39
CA THR A 158 -6.35 -31.44 -1.48
C THR A 158 -7.24 -30.92 -0.35
N PRO A 159 -7.96 -31.80 0.38
CA PRO A 159 -8.74 -31.39 1.56
C PRO A 159 -7.93 -30.60 2.60
N ASP A 160 -6.62 -30.83 2.68
CA ASP A 160 -5.74 -30.19 3.65
C ASP A 160 -5.13 -28.87 3.16
N THR A 161 -5.28 -28.53 1.88
CA THR A 161 -4.61 -27.35 1.27
C THR A 161 -4.98 -26.05 1.99
N ARG A 162 -6.26 -25.86 2.33
CA ARG A 162 -6.71 -24.70 3.13
C ARG A 162 -6.12 -24.66 4.54
N ALA A 163 -5.94 -25.81 5.18
CA ALA A 163 -5.31 -25.87 6.49
C ALA A 163 -3.81 -25.55 6.41
N LEU A 164 -3.14 -26.02 5.35
CA LEU A 164 -1.72 -25.77 5.09
C LEU A 164 -1.46 -24.28 4.88
N VAL A 165 -2.16 -23.63 3.96
CA VAL A 165 -1.99 -22.19 3.66
C VAL A 165 -2.31 -21.33 4.88
N ARG A 166 -3.37 -21.66 5.62
CA ARG A 166 -3.69 -20.99 6.89
C ARG A 166 -2.58 -21.16 7.94
N SER A 167 -1.95 -22.33 8.00
CA SER A 167 -0.87 -22.58 8.95
C SER A 167 0.40 -21.82 8.57
N ALA A 168 0.73 -21.76 7.28
CA ALA A 168 1.83 -20.94 6.78
C ALA A 168 1.66 -19.46 7.16
N ALA A 169 0.44 -18.91 7.00
CA ALA A 169 0.14 -17.54 7.45
C ALA A 169 0.39 -17.35 8.94
N ARG A 170 -0.10 -18.27 9.80
CA ARG A 170 0.11 -18.21 11.25
C ARG A 170 1.57 -18.30 11.67
N VAL A 171 2.37 -19.10 10.95
CA VAL A 171 3.83 -19.17 11.19
C VAL A 171 4.47 -17.82 10.91
N VAL A 172 4.13 -17.19 9.78
CA VAL A 172 4.64 -15.84 9.45
C VAL A 172 4.21 -14.81 10.50
N GLU A 173 2.94 -14.82 10.92
CA GLU A 173 2.43 -13.93 11.98
C GLU A 173 3.22 -14.10 13.29
N THR A 174 3.55 -15.34 13.66
CA THR A 174 4.35 -15.66 14.86
C THR A 174 5.79 -15.15 14.73
N LEU A 175 6.41 -15.31 13.56
CA LEU A 175 7.75 -14.80 13.28
C LEU A 175 7.81 -13.27 13.29
N LEU A 176 6.75 -12.62 12.83
CA LEU A 176 6.60 -11.16 12.90
C LEU A 176 6.45 -10.70 14.35
N ALA A 177 5.64 -11.40 15.17
CA ALA A 177 5.42 -11.09 16.59
C ALA A 177 6.74 -11.12 17.39
N ALA A 178 7.56 -12.14 17.16
CA ALA A 178 8.87 -12.27 17.81
C ALA A 178 9.84 -11.11 17.49
N ARG A 179 9.60 -10.36 16.41
CA ARG A 179 10.35 -9.14 16.07
C ARG A 179 9.72 -7.86 16.63
N THR A 180 8.45 -7.88 17.02
CA THR A 180 7.67 -6.70 17.44
C THR A 180 7.52 -6.54 18.95
N ASP A 181 7.92 -7.53 19.77
CA ASP A 181 7.87 -7.53 21.25
C ASP A 181 8.65 -6.40 21.97
N SER A 182 9.06 -5.35 21.25
CA SER A 182 9.67 -4.13 21.81
C SER A 182 8.71 -2.95 22.00
N ARG A 183 7.46 -2.94 21.48
CA ARG A 183 6.56 -1.77 21.63
C ARG A 183 5.05 -2.13 21.73
N HIS A 184 4.42 -1.58 22.76
CA HIS A 184 3.02 -1.78 23.20
C HIS A 184 1.94 -1.33 22.19
N PRO A 185 0.74 -1.96 22.18
CA PRO A 185 -0.42 -1.47 21.44
C PRO A 185 -1.36 -0.64 22.32
N ALA A 186 -2.04 0.35 21.73
CA ALA A 186 -3.21 0.98 22.32
C ALA A 186 -4.33 1.01 21.28
N GLY A 187 -5.50 0.47 21.65
CA GLY A 187 -6.74 0.61 20.90
C GLY A 187 -7.57 1.78 21.42
N THR A 188 -8.29 2.46 20.54
CA THR A 188 -9.43 3.30 20.91
C THR A 188 -10.52 3.23 19.84
N THR A 189 -11.76 3.08 20.30
CA THR A 189 -12.99 3.15 19.50
C THR A 189 -13.36 4.63 19.25
N GLY A 190 -13.15 5.08 18.02
CA GLY A 190 -13.57 6.36 17.45
C GLY A 190 -13.37 6.32 15.94
N THR A 191 -13.80 7.35 15.18
CA THR A 191 -13.32 7.50 13.78
C THR A 191 -11.79 7.54 13.85
N PRO A 192 -11.08 6.62 13.19
CA PRO A 192 -9.67 6.46 13.46
C PRO A 192 -8.92 7.71 13.00
N SER A 193 -8.18 8.35 13.91
CA SER A 193 -7.31 9.47 13.57
C SER A 193 -6.25 9.00 12.57
N LEU A 194 -6.02 9.77 11.52
CA LEU A 194 -4.98 9.50 10.54
C LEU A 194 -3.80 10.42 10.81
N GLU A 195 -2.66 9.85 11.11
CA GLU A 195 -1.41 10.59 11.26
C GLU A 195 -0.50 10.29 10.07
N LEU A 196 0.02 11.34 9.44
CA LEU A 196 0.89 11.26 8.27
C LEU A 196 2.28 11.78 8.60
N ARG A 197 3.29 11.04 8.15
CA ARG A 197 4.69 11.47 8.13
C ARG A 197 5.14 11.60 6.69
N LEU A 198 4.98 12.81 6.13
CA LEU A 198 5.35 13.17 4.76
C LEU A 198 6.75 13.80 4.70
N LEU A 199 7.29 14.20 5.86
CA LEU A 199 8.67 14.61 6.09
C LEU A 199 9.48 13.44 6.69
N ALA A 200 9.15 12.20 6.31
CA ALA A 200 9.81 10.95 6.67
C ALA A 200 10.32 10.20 5.42
N GLU A 201 11.36 9.38 5.57
CA GLU A 201 11.83 8.45 4.54
C GLU A 201 12.02 7.05 5.17
N PRO A 202 11.22 6.06 4.74
CA PRO A 202 10.06 6.21 3.86
C PRO A 202 8.95 7.06 4.50
N ALA A 203 8.10 7.67 3.68
CA ALA A 203 6.87 8.28 4.16
C ALA A 203 6.03 7.23 4.90
N ALA A 204 5.25 7.62 5.90
CA ALA A 204 4.50 6.67 6.72
C ALA A 204 3.13 7.21 7.13
N ALA A 205 2.22 6.29 7.43
CA ALA A 205 0.94 6.60 8.04
C ALA A 205 0.73 5.76 9.29
N ARG A 206 -0.15 6.25 10.15
CA ARG A 206 -0.69 5.52 11.28
C ARG A 206 -2.17 5.84 11.40
N VAL A 207 -2.97 4.81 11.68
CA VAL A 207 -4.43 4.90 11.78
C VAL A 207 -4.85 4.53 13.20
N GLY A 208 -5.69 5.35 13.84
CA GLY A 208 -6.28 5.08 15.15
C GLY A 208 -5.26 4.88 16.28
N GLY A 209 -4.09 5.52 16.20
CA GLY A 209 -3.03 5.40 17.21
C GLY A 209 -2.24 4.08 17.17
N GLY A 210 -2.42 3.24 16.14
CA GLY A 210 -1.73 1.96 15.97
C GLY A 210 -0.23 2.06 15.67
N ASP A 211 0.29 1.11 14.89
CA ASP A 211 1.69 1.16 14.46
C ASP A 211 1.87 2.05 13.23
N TRP A 212 3.06 2.64 13.09
CA TRP A 212 3.43 3.32 11.85
C TRP A 212 3.74 2.28 10.79
N PHE A 213 3.06 2.37 9.65
CA PHE A 213 3.41 1.60 8.47
C PHE A 213 3.89 2.53 7.35
N PRO A 214 4.87 2.07 6.55
CA PRO A 214 5.37 2.85 5.45
C PRO A 214 4.34 2.96 4.32
N LEU A 215 4.39 4.08 3.60
CA LEU A 215 3.57 4.39 2.45
C LEU A 215 4.40 4.25 1.17
N PRO A 216 3.86 3.59 0.13
CA PRO A 216 4.41 3.72 -1.23
C PRO A 216 4.37 5.17 -1.69
N THR A 217 5.30 5.56 -2.58
CA THR A 217 5.40 6.93 -3.10
C THR A 217 4.06 7.45 -3.60
N ARG A 218 3.37 6.66 -4.45
CA ARG A 218 2.08 7.07 -5.03
C ARG A 218 0.98 7.30 -3.97
N SER A 219 0.93 6.44 -2.95
CA SER A 219 -0.02 6.62 -1.84
C SER A 219 0.31 7.87 -1.01
N ALA A 220 1.58 8.13 -0.76
CA ALA A 220 2.02 9.31 -0.03
C ALA A 220 1.71 10.60 -0.80
N GLU A 221 1.93 10.61 -2.12
CA GLU A 221 1.55 11.72 -3.02
C GLU A 221 0.05 11.99 -2.99
N ILE A 222 -0.79 10.95 -3.10
CA ILE A 222 -2.25 11.09 -3.01
C ILE A 222 -2.65 11.73 -1.69
N LEU A 223 -2.11 11.25 -0.57
CA LEU A 223 -2.44 11.79 0.76
C LEU A 223 -1.96 13.23 0.92
N ALA A 224 -0.79 13.57 0.39
CA ALA A 224 -0.27 14.93 0.35
C ALA A 224 -1.17 15.86 -0.47
N LEU A 225 -1.57 15.46 -1.68
CA LEU A 225 -2.50 16.22 -2.53
C LEU A 225 -3.87 16.40 -1.84
N LEU A 226 -4.37 15.39 -1.14
CA LEU A 226 -5.62 15.50 -0.37
C LEU A 226 -5.50 16.50 0.79
N SER A 227 -4.33 16.61 1.42
CA SER A 227 -4.06 17.60 2.47
C SER A 227 -4.02 19.04 1.95
N LEU A 228 -3.77 19.27 0.66
CA LEU A 228 -3.69 20.60 0.06
C LEU A 228 -5.07 21.25 -0.17
N ARG A 229 -6.17 20.49 -0.15
CA ARG A 229 -7.49 21.04 -0.50
C ARG A 229 -8.68 20.42 0.25
N GLU A 230 -9.44 21.27 0.92
CA GLU A 230 -10.67 20.86 1.62
C GLU A 230 -11.80 20.47 0.65
N ARG A 231 -11.90 21.15 -0.50
CA ARG A 231 -12.95 20.87 -1.52
C ARG A 231 -12.83 19.46 -2.14
N GLY A 232 -11.66 18.84 -2.05
CA GLY A 232 -11.35 17.56 -2.67
C GLY A 232 -11.02 17.61 -4.17
N TRP A 233 -10.65 16.46 -4.72
CA TRP A 233 -10.26 16.28 -6.12
C TRP A 233 -11.31 15.49 -6.89
N SER A 234 -11.65 15.92 -8.11
CA SER A 234 -12.30 15.00 -9.04
C SER A 234 -11.33 13.89 -9.47
N ALA A 235 -11.86 12.82 -10.08
CA ALA A 235 -11.01 11.75 -10.59
C ALA A 235 -10.16 12.23 -11.78
N GLU A 236 -10.67 13.19 -12.56
CA GLU A 236 -9.99 13.83 -13.68
C GLU A 236 -8.88 14.76 -13.19
N GLU A 237 -9.15 15.63 -12.22
CA GLU A 237 -8.14 16.54 -11.65
C GLU A 237 -6.98 15.73 -11.04
N MET A 238 -7.30 14.73 -10.21
CA MET A 238 -6.25 13.90 -9.58
C MET A 238 -5.48 13.05 -10.60
N ALA A 239 -6.11 12.65 -11.72
CA ALA A 239 -5.42 11.91 -12.78
C ALA A 239 -4.36 12.77 -13.44
N TYR A 240 -4.73 14.02 -13.74
CA TYR A 240 -3.83 15.00 -14.33
C TYR A 240 -2.66 15.30 -13.38
N GLU A 241 -2.91 15.51 -12.08
CA GLU A 241 -1.81 15.77 -11.13
C GLU A 241 -0.83 14.61 -11.01
N LEU A 242 -1.32 13.38 -10.92
CA LEU A 242 -0.46 12.22 -10.62
C LEU A 242 0.31 11.71 -11.85
N TYR A 243 -0.27 11.88 -13.04
CA TYR A 243 0.18 11.21 -14.26
C TYR A 243 0.26 12.14 -15.50
N GLY A 244 -0.09 13.42 -15.37
CA GLY A 244 -0.14 14.37 -16.48
C GLY A 244 -1.16 13.98 -17.55
N GLU A 245 -0.83 14.25 -18.81
CA GLU A 245 -1.70 13.96 -19.96
C GLU A 245 -2.00 12.47 -20.17
N HIS A 246 -1.20 11.58 -19.58
CA HIS A 246 -1.38 10.13 -19.67
C HIS A 246 -2.31 9.58 -18.57
N GLY A 247 -2.73 10.43 -17.63
CA GLY A 247 -3.58 10.04 -16.51
C GLY A 247 -5.00 9.73 -16.94
N THR A 248 -5.56 8.63 -16.42
CA THR A 248 -6.99 8.32 -16.57
C THR A 248 -7.70 8.31 -15.22
N PRO A 249 -8.98 8.72 -15.16
CA PRO A 249 -9.81 8.57 -13.97
C PRO A 249 -9.89 7.12 -13.46
N GLY A 250 -9.73 6.14 -14.35
CA GLY A 250 -9.72 4.72 -14.00
C GLY A 250 -8.50 4.32 -13.17
N THR A 251 -7.31 4.79 -13.55
CA THR A 251 -6.06 4.57 -12.79
C THR A 251 -6.16 5.19 -11.41
N VAL A 252 -6.65 6.44 -11.29
CA VAL A 252 -6.84 7.11 -9.99
C VAL A 252 -7.82 6.35 -9.09
N ARG A 253 -8.95 5.87 -9.63
CA ARG A 253 -9.91 5.08 -8.85
C ARG A 253 -9.25 3.83 -8.27
N THR A 254 -8.34 3.21 -9.03
CA THR A 254 -7.59 2.04 -8.60
C THR A 254 -6.60 2.40 -7.49
N GLU A 255 -5.85 3.49 -7.62
CA GLU A 255 -4.96 3.98 -6.56
C GLU A 255 -5.72 4.37 -5.28
N ILE A 256 -6.85 5.08 -5.40
CA ILE A 256 -7.71 5.43 -4.27
C ILE A 256 -8.27 4.17 -3.60
N HIS A 257 -8.61 3.14 -4.37
CA HIS A 257 -9.02 1.85 -3.84
C HIS A 257 -7.89 1.21 -3.02
N ARG A 258 -6.65 1.22 -3.51
CA ARG A 258 -5.47 0.70 -2.79
C ARG A 258 -5.20 1.47 -1.50
N VAL A 259 -5.27 2.80 -1.54
CA VAL A 259 -5.10 3.64 -0.34
C VAL A 259 -6.18 3.30 0.70
N ARG A 260 -7.45 3.16 0.29
CA ARG A 260 -8.53 2.76 1.21
C ARG A 260 -8.37 1.36 1.77
N ARG A 261 -7.82 0.42 0.99
CA ARG A 261 -7.56 -0.93 1.48
C ARG A 261 -6.53 -0.93 2.61
N ARG A 262 -5.56 -0.02 2.56
CA ARG A 262 -4.55 0.18 3.61
C ARG A 262 -5.07 0.99 4.80
N LEU A 263 -5.71 2.13 4.55
CA LEU A 263 -6.06 3.11 5.58
C LEU A 263 -7.49 2.96 6.12
N GLY A 264 -8.31 2.10 5.50
CA GLY A 264 -9.75 2.07 5.71
C GLY A 264 -10.49 3.17 4.95
N ALA A 265 -11.72 3.47 5.38
CA ALA A 265 -12.61 4.41 4.70
C ALA A 265 -12.32 5.90 5.03
N VAL A 266 -11.05 6.30 5.08
CA VAL A 266 -10.63 7.67 5.44
C VAL A 266 -10.75 8.66 4.28
N ILE A 267 -11.04 8.20 3.05
CA ILE A 267 -11.23 9.03 1.86
C ILE A 267 -12.65 8.86 1.32
N THR A 268 -13.31 9.95 0.94
CA THR A 268 -14.68 10.00 0.35
C THR A 268 -14.74 9.50 -1.11
N THR A 269 -15.87 8.96 -1.55
CA THR A 269 -16.02 8.31 -2.88
C THR A 269 -15.95 9.27 -4.06
N GLY A 270 -16.25 10.55 -3.84
CA GLY A 270 -16.16 11.62 -4.83
C GLY A 270 -16.81 12.91 -4.32
N PRO A 271 -16.21 14.09 -4.54
CA PRO A 271 -14.78 14.27 -4.86
C PRO A 271 -13.90 13.66 -3.77
N TYR A 272 -12.68 13.22 -4.12
CA TYR A 272 -11.71 12.63 -3.21
C TYR A 272 -11.21 13.68 -2.21
N ARG A 273 -11.54 13.50 -0.93
CA ARG A 273 -11.05 14.27 0.21
C ARG A 273 -11.02 13.36 1.43
N PHE A 274 -10.34 13.80 2.49
CA PHE A 274 -10.46 13.13 3.78
C PHE A 274 -11.91 13.18 4.26
N ALA A 275 -12.41 12.05 4.75
CA ALA A 275 -13.78 11.93 5.25
C ALA A 275 -14.02 12.79 6.49
N ASP A 276 -12.99 12.92 7.34
CA ASP A 276 -12.95 13.81 8.50
C ASP A 276 -11.59 14.53 8.51
N PRO A 277 -11.48 15.72 7.90
CA PRO A 277 -10.23 16.48 7.87
C PRO A 277 -9.70 16.84 9.26
N ALA A 278 -10.57 17.01 10.26
CA ALA A 278 -10.15 17.35 11.62
C ALA A 278 -9.46 16.18 12.34
N ALA A 279 -9.73 14.94 11.90
CA ALA A 279 -9.08 13.74 12.40
C ALA A 279 -7.75 13.42 11.68
N VAL A 280 -7.33 14.24 10.71
CA VAL A 280 -6.08 14.06 9.97
C VAL A 280 -5.01 15.04 10.48
N THR A 281 -3.87 14.50 10.88
CA THR A 281 -2.69 15.32 11.23
C THR A 281 -1.50 14.89 10.39
N SER A 282 -0.63 15.84 10.05
CA SER A 282 0.62 15.57 9.36
C SER A 282 1.78 16.27 10.03
N ASP A 283 2.99 15.74 9.87
CA ASP A 283 4.21 16.47 10.24
C ASP A 283 4.35 17.80 9.47
N VAL A 284 3.81 17.90 8.25
CA VAL A 284 3.74 19.16 7.50
C VAL A 284 2.82 20.19 8.18
N SER A 285 1.61 19.79 8.59
CA SER A 285 0.71 20.70 9.31
C SER A 285 1.29 21.10 10.66
N GLN A 286 1.97 20.18 11.36
CA GLN A 286 2.68 20.49 12.61
C GLN A 286 3.85 21.46 12.39
N LEU A 287 4.60 21.32 11.28
CA LEU A 287 5.66 22.25 10.88
C LEU A 287 5.09 23.65 10.69
N ARG A 288 4.03 23.79 9.86
CA ARG A 288 3.39 25.10 9.60
C ARG A 288 2.89 25.75 10.88
N THR A 289 2.19 25.02 11.74
CA THR A 289 1.76 25.54 13.05
C THR A 289 2.94 26.02 13.90
N ALA A 290 4.05 25.29 13.94
CA ALA A 290 5.24 25.72 14.69
C ALA A 290 5.87 26.99 14.09
N LEU A 291 5.91 27.12 12.76
CA LEU A 291 6.42 28.30 12.08
C LEU A 291 5.53 29.54 12.33
N GLU A 292 4.21 29.37 12.29
CA GLU A 292 3.22 30.41 12.60
C GLU A 292 3.33 30.89 14.05
N GLN A 293 3.58 29.96 14.99
CA GLN A 293 3.78 30.25 16.41
C GLN A 293 5.18 30.81 16.73
N GLY A 294 6.08 30.92 15.74
CA GLY A 294 7.45 31.38 15.95
C GLY A 294 8.34 30.37 16.69
N GLU A 295 7.90 29.12 16.84
CA GLU A 295 8.63 28.04 17.52
C GLU A 295 9.70 27.42 16.60
N VAL A 296 10.66 28.23 16.14
CA VAL A 296 11.63 27.83 15.09
C VAL A 296 12.44 26.59 15.47
N THR A 297 12.82 26.43 16.74
CA THR A 297 13.53 25.22 17.20
C THR A 297 12.69 23.96 17.03
N ARG A 298 11.38 24.04 17.32
CA ARG A 298 10.45 22.92 17.13
C ARG A 298 10.24 22.65 15.65
N ALA A 299 10.07 23.69 14.83
CA ALA A 299 9.99 23.56 13.37
C ALA A 299 11.20 22.79 12.80
N LEU A 300 12.43 23.14 13.20
CA LEU A 300 13.64 22.43 12.76
C LEU A 300 13.78 21.00 13.30
N ASN A 301 13.11 20.65 14.41
CA ASN A 301 13.04 19.28 14.90
C ASN A 301 12.08 18.41 14.07
N ILE A 302 11.04 19.04 13.49
CA ILE A 302 10.08 18.40 12.60
C ILE A 302 10.68 18.29 11.18
N TYR A 303 11.17 19.40 10.63
CA TYR A 303 11.62 19.47 9.25
C TYR A 303 13.05 18.96 9.06
N ARG A 304 13.22 17.63 9.14
CA ARG A 304 14.52 16.96 9.05
C ARG A 304 14.88 16.48 7.65
N GLN A 305 13.93 16.51 6.72
CA GLN A 305 14.12 16.15 5.32
C GLN A 305 13.07 16.82 4.44
N PRO A 306 13.32 16.92 3.12
CA PRO A 306 12.37 17.52 2.19
C PRO A 306 11.06 16.73 2.12
N LEU A 307 9.97 17.44 1.88
CA LEU A 307 8.65 16.85 1.65
C LEU A 307 8.72 15.82 0.51
N LEU A 308 8.34 14.56 0.83
CA LEU A 308 8.29 13.44 -0.11
C LEU A 308 9.48 13.42 -1.08
N ARG A 309 10.71 13.32 -0.54
CA ARG A 309 11.98 13.39 -1.30
C ARG A 309 11.97 12.69 -2.66
N SER A 310 11.39 11.49 -2.74
CA SER A 310 11.40 10.65 -3.94
C SER A 310 10.28 10.96 -4.94
N SER A 311 9.47 11.99 -4.70
CA SER A 311 8.38 12.41 -5.58
C SER A 311 8.87 13.47 -6.55
N ASP A 312 8.53 13.24 -7.82
CA ASP A 312 8.83 14.11 -8.97
C ASP A 312 7.56 14.85 -9.45
N LEU A 313 6.50 14.89 -8.64
CA LEU A 313 5.28 15.62 -8.98
C LEU A 313 5.51 17.12 -8.82
N LEU A 314 5.23 17.89 -9.87
CA LEU A 314 5.41 19.35 -9.87
C LEU A 314 4.74 20.02 -8.65
N THR A 315 3.49 19.67 -8.35
CA THR A 315 2.76 20.20 -7.20
C THR A 315 3.43 19.91 -5.85
N ILE A 316 4.11 18.77 -5.73
CA ILE A 316 4.87 18.40 -4.52
C ILE A 316 6.23 19.12 -4.48
N GLU A 317 6.89 19.30 -5.62
CA GLU A 317 8.14 20.08 -5.74
C GLU A 317 7.93 21.56 -5.40
N GLU A 318 6.83 22.15 -5.89
CA GLU A 318 6.41 23.50 -5.56
C GLU A 318 6.12 23.64 -4.06
N TRP A 319 5.38 22.69 -3.49
CA TRP A 319 5.09 22.71 -2.05
C TRP A 319 6.36 22.53 -1.19
N ARG A 320 7.28 21.66 -1.61
CA ARG A 320 8.59 21.49 -0.96
C ARG A 320 9.38 22.81 -0.96
N SER A 321 9.43 23.49 -2.11
CA SER A 321 10.10 24.78 -2.26
C SER A 321 9.46 25.87 -1.39
N GLU A 322 8.13 25.84 -1.25
CA GLU A 322 7.40 26.74 -0.37
C GLU A 322 7.77 26.51 1.11
N LEU A 323 7.78 25.25 1.57
CA LEU A 323 8.16 24.90 2.95
C LEU A 323 9.61 25.28 3.27
N ASP A 324 10.54 25.09 2.32
CA ASP A 324 11.93 25.52 2.43
C ASP A 324 12.03 27.03 2.62
N ARG A 325 11.30 27.80 1.81
CA ARG A 325 11.27 29.27 1.88
C ARG A 325 10.65 29.75 3.19
N GLU A 326 9.49 29.23 3.58
CA GLU A 326 8.80 29.57 4.84
C GLU A 326 9.71 29.32 6.05
N THR A 327 10.40 28.18 6.07
CA THR A 327 11.33 27.82 7.15
C THR A 327 12.55 28.74 7.14
N ALA A 328 13.15 29.01 5.98
CA ALA A 328 14.31 29.90 5.87
C ALA A 328 13.98 31.34 6.32
N GLU A 329 12.79 31.84 6.00
CA GLU A 329 12.30 33.14 6.47
C GLU A 329 12.11 33.16 7.99
N ALA A 330 11.54 32.11 8.57
CA ALA A 330 11.38 32.00 10.03
C ALA A 330 12.73 31.94 10.76
N VAL A 331 13.70 31.20 10.21
CA VAL A 331 15.07 31.13 10.72
C VAL A 331 15.73 32.50 10.71
N ARG A 332 15.68 33.25 9.59
CA ARG A 332 16.22 34.62 9.52
C ARG A 332 15.53 35.58 10.49
N ARG A 333 14.20 35.50 10.61
CA ARG A 333 13.43 36.34 11.55
C ARG A 333 13.76 36.06 13.01
N SER A 334 14.25 34.87 13.34
CA SER A 334 14.64 34.52 14.71
C SER A 334 15.88 35.30 15.19
N GLY A 335 16.78 35.68 14.28
CA GLY A 335 18.05 36.33 14.60
C GLY A 335 19.02 35.48 15.43
N ASP A 336 18.74 34.18 15.63
CA ASP A 336 19.57 33.28 16.43
C ASP A 336 20.60 32.58 15.55
N ALA A 337 21.88 32.97 15.71
CA ALA A 337 23.01 32.41 14.97
C ALA A 337 23.14 30.88 15.10
N ARG A 338 22.71 30.27 16.23
CA ARG A 338 22.73 28.81 16.39
C ARG A 338 21.66 28.14 15.53
N ILE A 339 20.48 28.74 15.44
CA ILE A 339 19.37 28.27 14.60
C ILE A 339 19.74 28.42 13.13
N GLU A 340 20.32 29.56 12.73
CA GLU A 340 20.83 29.77 11.37
C GLU A 340 21.90 28.75 10.98
N THR A 341 22.88 28.53 11.87
CA THR A 341 23.93 27.54 11.64
C THR A 341 23.32 26.14 11.49
N ARG A 342 22.40 25.74 12.37
CA ARG A 342 21.72 24.45 12.30
C ARG A 342 20.96 24.27 10.98
N TRP A 343 20.18 25.26 10.57
CA TRP A 343 19.47 25.24 9.28
C TRP A 343 20.44 25.13 8.10
N SER A 344 21.55 25.85 8.15
CA SER A 344 22.53 25.89 7.06
C SER A 344 23.19 24.54 6.76
N HIS A 345 23.18 23.60 7.71
CA HIS A 345 23.69 22.23 7.56
C HIS A 345 22.63 21.23 7.10
N THR A 346 21.37 21.65 6.96
CA THR A 346 20.34 20.80 6.35
C THR A 346 20.42 20.91 4.83
N GLU A 347 19.97 19.87 4.13
CA GLU A 347 19.86 19.90 2.67
C GLU A 347 18.96 21.04 2.18
N MET A 348 17.83 21.25 2.88
CA MET A 348 16.87 22.33 2.61
C MET A 348 17.53 23.72 2.73
N GLY A 349 18.33 23.93 3.78
CA GLY A 349 19.07 25.19 3.97
C GLY A 349 20.23 25.38 3.00
N HIS A 350 20.80 24.31 2.46
CA HIS A 350 21.81 24.36 1.40
C HIS A 350 21.22 24.72 0.03
N ALA A 351 20.04 24.20 -0.31
CA ALA A 351 19.36 24.50 -1.57
C ALA A 351 18.97 25.98 -1.67
N TYR A 352 18.49 26.59 -0.59
CA TYR A 352 18.08 27.98 -0.53
C TYR A 352 19.22 29.01 -0.72
N ARG A 353 20.48 28.63 -0.49
CA ARG A 353 21.64 29.54 -0.68
C ARG A 353 22.07 29.72 -2.15
N ARG A 354 21.53 28.90 -3.07
CA ARG A 354 21.94 28.87 -4.49
C ARG A 354 20.90 29.43 -5.47
N GLY A 355 19.72 29.82 -4.99
CA GLY A 355 18.72 30.60 -5.73
C GLY A 355 18.65 32.01 -5.16
#